data_AF-A0A2W7BSD1-F1
#
_entry.id   AF-A0A2W7BSD1-F1
#
_cell.length_a   1.000
_cell.length_b   1.000
_cell.length_c   1.000
_cell.angle_alpha   90.00
_cell.angle_beta   90.00
_cell.angle_gamma   90.00
#
_symmetry.space_group_name_H-M   'P 1'
#
loop_
_entity.id
_entity.type
_entity.pdbx_description
1 polymer ?
#
loop_
_entity_poly.entity_id
_entity_poly.type
_entity_poly.pdbx_seq_one_letter_code
_entity_poly.pdbx_strand_id
1 'polypeptide(L)'
;MSDMSNLETSSQNTAQSTQSKPQRPKKPEIYFLRTYPFRDDSSHHHPQEENYWDETVEAETSQGEKLNITTYLLRVYPTTFNEYDAYMDIPKYCPSDIKKIRSSRLGKTWNVVAGPIESIPMGYFRGDYGNNNPPAWIFGLRLSRE
;
A
#
# COMPACT_ATOMS: atom_id res chain seq x y z
N MET A 1 -65.29 -23.42 -29.01
CA MET A 1 -64.80 -23.91 -30.31
C MET A 1 -65.61 -23.20 -31.39
N SER A 2 -64.96 -22.27 -32.10
CA SER A 2 -65.35 -21.47 -33.29
C SER A 2 -64.33 -20.33 -33.35
N ASP A 3 -63.70 -19.92 -34.43
CA ASP A 3 -63.73 -20.32 -35.83
C ASP A 3 -62.46 -19.75 -36.51
N MET A 4 -62.06 -20.39 -37.62
CA MET A 4 -61.09 -19.89 -38.62
C MET A 4 -61.68 -18.62 -39.30
N SER A 5 -61.02 -17.74 -40.07
CA SER A 5 -59.91 -17.89 -41.04
C SER A 5 -59.61 -16.51 -41.67
N ASN A 6 -58.33 -16.32 -42.03
CA ASN A 6 -57.75 -15.68 -43.24
C ASN A 6 -58.08 -14.25 -43.71
N LEU A 7 -57.02 -13.47 -43.95
CA LEU A 7 -56.64 -12.80 -45.24
C LEU A 7 -55.30 -12.04 -44.99
N GLU A 8 -54.14 -12.50 -45.49
CA GLU A 8 -53.49 -12.15 -46.78
C GLU A 8 -53.44 -10.62 -47.03
N THR A 9 -52.32 -9.95 -47.37
CA THR A 9 -51.18 -10.33 -48.22
C THR A 9 -50.05 -9.28 -48.16
N SER A 10 -48.80 -9.74 -48.36
CA SER A 10 -47.72 -9.18 -49.21
C SER A 10 -47.16 -7.76 -48.92
N SER A 11 -45.84 -7.47 -48.91
CA SER A 11 -44.73 -8.00 -49.70
C SER A 11 -43.36 -7.56 -49.14
N GLN A 12 -42.29 -8.22 -49.62
CA GLN A 12 -40.87 -7.79 -49.65
C GLN A 12 -40.11 -7.92 -48.30
N ASN A 13 -38.95 -8.57 -48.15
CA ASN A 13 -37.86 -8.76 -49.10
C ASN A 13 -37.02 -10.02 -48.80
N THR A 14 -36.44 -10.52 -49.89
CA THR A 14 -35.61 -11.72 -50.04
C THR A 14 -34.25 -11.62 -49.33
N ALA A 15 -33.82 -12.78 -48.83
CA ALA A 15 -32.53 -13.19 -48.32
C ALA A 15 -31.29 -12.30 -48.59
N GLN A 16 -30.52 -12.05 -47.53
CA GLN A 16 -29.08 -12.35 -47.53
C GLN A 16 -28.61 -12.72 -46.13
N SER A 17 -28.20 -13.99 -46.02
CA SER A 17 -27.51 -14.59 -44.90
C SER A 17 -26.05 -14.11 -44.87
N THR A 18 -25.63 -13.51 -43.76
CA THR A 18 -24.28 -13.69 -43.22
C THR A 18 -24.33 -13.50 -41.70
N GLN A 19 -24.41 -14.62 -40.96
CA GLN A 19 -24.03 -14.64 -39.55
C GLN A 19 -22.53 -14.36 -39.45
N SER A 20 -22.14 -13.33 -38.69
CA SER A 20 -20.88 -13.37 -37.94
C SER A 20 -20.98 -12.59 -36.64
N LYS A 21 -20.35 -13.19 -35.62
CA LYS A 21 -20.53 -13.05 -34.16
C LYS A 21 -20.43 -11.62 -33.57
N PRO A 22 -21.01 -11.40 -32.37
CA PRO A 22 -20.76 -10.20 -31.58
C PRO A 22 -19.26 -10.09 -31.29
N GLN A 23 -18.67 -8.99 -31.73
CA GLN A 23 -17.26 -8.70 -31.53
C GLN A 23 -17.04 -8.32 -30.05
N ARG A 24 -16.47 -9.25 -29.27
CA ARG A 24 -15.98 -8.97 -27.92
C ARG A 24 -14.98 -7.81 -27.97
N PRO A 25 -14.96 -6.93 -26.95
CA PRO A 25 -13.92 -5.91 -26.83
C PRO A 25 -12.55 -6.61 -26.83
N LYS A 26 -11.67 -6.16 -27.72
CA LYS A 26 -10.31 -6.69 -27.83
C LYS A 26 -9.57 -6.37 -26.53
N LYS A 27 -9.15 -7.44 -25.86
CA LYS A 27 -8.24 -7.48 -24.72
C LYS A 27 -6.93 -6.74 -25.09
N PRO A 28 -6.31 -5.95 -24.19
CA PRO A 28 -5.04 -5.31 -24.50
C PRO A 28 -3.95 -6.37 -24.68
N GLU A 29 -3.21 -6.24 -25.77
CA GLU A 29 -2.09 -7.12 -26.14
C GLU A 29 -0.82 -6.75 -25.36
N ILE A 30 -0.03 -7.78 -25.08
CA ILE A 30 1.01 -7.88 -24.08
C ILE A 30 2.38 -7.43 -24.63
N TYR A 31 3.05 -6.53 -23.89
CA TYR A 31 4.50 -6.35 -23.68
C TYR A 31 5.43 -6.32 -24.90
N PHE A 32 5.84 -5.11 -25.30
CA PHE A 32 7.20 -4.87 -25.75
C PHE A 32 8.00 -4.27 -24.61
N LEU A 33 9.06 -4.98 -24.22
CA LEU A 33 10.10 -4.57 -23.29
C LEU A 33 10.68 -3.22 -23.74
N ARG A 34 10.19 -2.12 -23.15
CA ARG A 34 11.06 -0.96 -22.96
C ARG A 34 12.13 -1.44 -21.99
N THR A 35 13.31 -1.71 -22.52
CA THR A 35 14.54 -1.63 -21.73
C THR A 35 14.61 -0.23 -21.17
N TYR A 36 14.05 -0.05 -19.97
CA TYR A 36 14.40 1.09 -19.16
C TYR A 36 15.91 0.99 -18.94
N PRO A 37 16.66 2.09 -19.10
CA PRO A 37 18.02 2.08 -18.59
C PRO A 37 17.93 1.65 -17.13
N PHE A 38 18.76 0.69 -16.75
CA PHE A 38 18.97 0.25 -15.37
C PHE A 38 19.23 1.52 -14.54
N ARG A 39 18.15 2.10 -14.00
CA ARG A 39 18.22 3.25 -13.11
C ARG A 39 18.69 2.66 -11.81
N ASP A 40 19.82 3.16 -11.37
CA ASP A 40 20.36 2.93 -10.06
C ASP A 40 19.25 3.13 -9.00
N ASP A 41 18.77 2.04 -8.40
CA ASP A 41 17.73 2.00 -7.36
C ASP A 41 18.23 2.55 -6.01
N SER A 42 19.40 3.20 -5.98
CA SER A 42 20.16 3.46 -4.75
C SER A 42 19.72 4.68 -3.93
N SER A 43 18.73 5.49 -4.36
CA SER A 43 18.52 6.82 -3.74
C SER A 43 17.42 6.92 -2.67
N HIS A 44 16.71 5.83 -2.34
CA HIS A 44 15.54 5.89 -1.42
C HIS A 44 15.74 5.13 -0.11
N HIS A 45 16.83 4.38 -0.01
CA HIS A 45 17.14 3.55 1.15
C HIS A 45 18.54 3.90 1.66
N HIS A 46 18.69 3.95 2.98
CA HIS A 46 20.03 4.05 3.54
C HIS A 46 20.73 2.70 3.32
N PRO A 47 21.99 2.65 2.85
CA PRO A 47 22.65 1.39 2.48
C PRO A 47 22.83 0.40 3.64
N GLN A 48 22.63 0.88 4.87
CA GLN A 48 22.76 0.10 6.09
C GLN A 48 21.48 0.13 6.94
N GLU A 49 20.33 0.47 6.35
CA GLU A 49 19.06 0.39 7.09
C GLU A 49 18.76 -1.05 7.54
N GLU A 50 18.25 -1.19 8.75
CA GLU A 50 17.84 -2.46 9.32
C GLU A 50 16.31 -2.48 9.45
N ASN A 51 15.67 -3.47 8.84
CA ASN A 51 14.22 -3.64 8.88
C ASN A 51 13.83 -4.66 9.95
N TYR A 52 12.92 -4.26 10.83
CA TYR A 52 12.35 -5.10 11.88
C TYR A 52 10.83 -5.18 11.66
N TRP A 53 10.40 -6.26 11.02
CA TRP A 53 8.99 -6.56 10.77
C TRP A 53 8.34 -7.10 12.04
N ASP A 54 7.07 -6.73 12.26
CA ASP A 54 6.26 -7.21 13.39
C ASP A 54 6.92 -6.99 14.77
N GLU A 55 7.76 -5.95 14.89
CA GLU A 55 8.40 -5.60 16.14
C GLU A 55 7.36 -5.15 17.16
N THR A 56 7.43 -5.70 18.38
CA THR A 56 6.59 -5.22 19.49
C THR A 56 7.32 -4.12 20.26
N VAL A 57 6.70 -2.94 20.34
CA VAL A 57 7.23 -1.77 21.05
C VAL A 57 6.27 -1.33 22.16
N GLU A 58 6.83 -0.83 23.27
CA GLU A 58 6.06 -0.05 24.25
C GLU A 58 5.97 1.38 23.72
N ALA A 59 4.77 1.84 23.39
CA ALA A 59 4.48 3.20 22.94
C ALA A 59 3.84 4.01 24.07
N GLU A 60 4.22 5.28 24.18
CA GLU A 60 3.62 6.25 25.09
C GLU A 60 2.86 7.31 24.27
N THR A 61 1.57 7.51 24.59
CA THR A 61 0.71 8.50 23.90
C THR A 61 0.91 9.90 24.48
N SER A 62 0.29 10.90 23.86
CA SER A 62 0.33 12.28 24.36
C SER A 62 -0.32 12.45 25.74
N GLN A 63 -1.16 11.50 26.14
CA GLN A 63 -1.81 11.48 27.45
C GLN A 63 -1.01 10.71 28.52
N GLY A 64 0.19 10.19 28.16
CA GLY A 64 1.01 9.36 29.04
C GLY A 64 0.52 7.92 29.19
N GLU A 65 -0.44 7.49 28.36
CA GLU A 65 -0.87 6.09 28.30
C GLU A 65 0.23 5.24 27.67
N LYS A 66 0.50 4.08 28.26
CA LYS A 66 1.48 3.12 27.75
C LYS A 66 0.78 1.91 27.13
N LEU A 67 1.17 1.59 25.90
CA LEU A 67 0.56 0.54 25.09
C LEU A 67 1.63 -0.34 24.47
N ASN A 68 1.37 -1.64 24.34
CA ASN A 68 2.18 -2.52 23.52
C ASN A 68 1.60 -2.54 22.10
N ILE A 69 2.41 -2.17 21.11
CA ILE A 69 2.02 -2.10 19.71
C ILE A 69 2.94 -3.01 18.90
N THR A 70 2.36 -3.86 18.07
CA THR A 70 3.08 -4.57 17.01
C THR A 70 3.14 -3.67 15.78
N THR A 71 4.35 -3.25 15.41
CA THR A 71 4.59 -2.44 14.21
C THR A 71 4.44 -3.30 12.97
N TYR A 72 3.98 -2.75 11.85
CA TYR A 72 4.21 -3.42 10.57
C TYR A 72 5.70 -3.41 10.25
N LEU A 73 6.37 -2.26 10.41
CA LEU A 73 7.79 -2.11 10.19
C LEU A 73 8.39 -1.09 11.16
N LEU A 74 9.45 -1.49 11.84
CA LEU A 74 10.39 -0.57 12.46
C LEU A 74 11.69 -0.60 11.64
N ARG A 75 12.00 0.50 10.96
CA ARG A 75 13.25 0.66 10.22
C ARG A 75 14.22 1.51 11.02
N VAL A 76 15.39 0.98 11.32
CA VAL A 76 16.43 1.70 12.06
C VAL A 76 17.60 2.02 11.15
N TYR A 77 18.13 3.22 11.27
CA TYR A 77 19.31 3.66 10.54
C TYR A 77 20.52 3.74 11.48
N PRO A 78 21.69 3.19 11.10
CA PRO A 78 22.90 3.28 11.93
C PRO A 78 23.48 4.70 11.95
N THR A 79 23.26 5.46 10.88
CA THR A 79 23.47 6.91 10.82
C THR A 79 22.17 7.58 10.43
N THR A 80 21.91 8.76 11.00
CA THR A 80 20.69 9.51 10.75
C THR A 80 20.43 9.67 9.24
N PHE A 81 19.23 9.35 8.80
CA PHE A 81 18.78 9.46 7.40
C PHE A 81 17.54 10.34 7.33
N ASN A 82 17.58 11.38 6.49
CA ASN A 82 16.54 12.42 6.42
C ASN A 82 16.18 13.01 7.80
N GLU A 83 17.20 13.27 8.65
CA GLU A 83 17.04 13.80 10.02
C GLU A 83 16.42 12.84 11.05
N TYR A 84 16.14 11.58 10.67
CA TYR A 84 15.58 10.55 11.56
C TYR A 84 16.56 9.41 11.78
N ASP A 85 16.52 8.83 12.99
CA ASP A 85 17.28 7.63 13.33
C ASP A 85 16.48 6.35 13.06
N ALA A 86 15.15 6.47 12.94
CA ALA A 86 14.28 5.38 12.54
C ALA A 86 12.97 5.90 11.91
N TYR A 87 12.30 5.03 11.15
CA TYR A 87 10.88 5.16 10.81
C TYR A 87 10.09 4.01 11.43
N MET A 88 8.85 4.28 11.80
CA MET A 88 7.94 3.27 12.31
C MET A 88 6.59 3.37 11.60
N ASP A 89 6.12 2.22 11.15
CA ASP A 89 4.82 2.03 10.51
C ASP A 89 3.96 1.14 11.43
N ILE A 90 2.78 1.61 11.82
CA ILE A 90 1.85 0.87 12.68
C ILE A 90 0.44 0.80 12.06
N PRO A 91 -0.38 -0.19 12.44
CA PRO A 91 -1.75 -0.27 11.97
C PRO A 91 -2.57 1.00 12.27
N LYS A 92 -3.45 1.38 11.35
CA LYS A 92 -4.26 2.60 11.50
C LYS A 92 -5.26 2.61 12.66
N TYR A 93 -5.61 1.44 13.19
CA TYR A 93 -6.47 1.33 14.38
C TYR A 93 -5.73 1.66 15.67
N CYS A 94 -4.39 1.75 15.64
CA CYS A 94 -3.59 2.20 16.78
C CYS A 94 -3.69 3.73 16.96
N PRO A 95 -3.41 4.24 18.17
CA PRO A 95 -3.37 5.67 18.43
C PRO A 95 -2.39 6.40 17.51
N SER A 96 -2.81 7.57 17.03
CA SER A 96 -2.02 8.39 16.13
C SER A 96 -1.17 9.43 16.86
N ASP A 97 -1.39 9.62 18.17
CA ASP A 97 -0.78 10.66 19.00
C ASP A 97 0.44 10.18 19.81
N ILE A 98 1.11 9.12 19.35
CA ILE A 98 2.30 8.54 19.99
C ILE A 98 3.42 9.59 20.08
N LYS A 99 4.08 9.64 21.25
CA LYS A 99 5.18 10.58 21.55
C LYS A 99 6.52 9.89 21.77
N LYS A 100 6.49 8.68 22.31
CA LYS A 100 7.71 7.92 22.64
C LYS A 100 7.48 6.45 22.34
N ILE A 101 8.53 5.77 21.91
CA ILE A 101 8.51 4.32 21.77
C ILE A 101 9.76 3.70 22.37
N ARG A 102 9.66 2.47 22.84
CA ARG A 102 10.76 1.67 23.34
C ARG A 102 10.70 0.26 22.76
N SER A 103 11.76 -0.16 22.09
CA SER A 103 11.98 -1.57 21.75
C SER A 103 12.89 -2.18 22.81
N SER A 104 12.31 -3.09 23.60
CA SER A 104 13.08 -3.86 24.60
C SER A 104 14.10 -4.78 23.93
N ARG A 105 13.77 -5.36 22.77
CA ARG A 105 14.66 -6.26 22.03
C ARG A 105 15.91 -5.53 21.52
N LEU A 106 15.75 -4.31 21.03
CA LEU A 106 16.84 -3.49 20.54
C LEU A 106 17.55 -2.70 21.65
N GLY A 107 16.98 -2.65 22.85
CA GLY A 107 17.48 -1.82 23.95
C GLY A 107 17.49 -0.34 23.61
N LYS A 108 16.55 0.11 22.77
CA LYS A 108 16.50 1.48 22.23
C LYS A 108 15.18 2.15 22.56
N THR A 109 15.28 3.44 22.81
CA THR A 109 14.15 4.33 23.08
C THR A 109 14.21 5.47 22.08
N TRP A 110 13.09 5.80 21.45
CA TRP A 110 12.98 6.90 20.51
C TRP A 110 11.87 7.86 20.91
N ASN A 111 12.06 9.13 20.58
CA ASN A 111 11.02 10.14 20.59
C ASN A 111 10.46 10.28 19.18
N VAL A 112 9.14 10.43 19.09
CA VAL A 112 8.46 10.77 17.83
C VAL A 112 8.70 12.25 17.55
N VAL A 113 9.35 12.52 16.42
CA VAL A 113 9.71 13.89 15.99
C VAL A 113 8.97 14.32 14.71
N ALA A 114 8.33 13.38 14.02
CA ALA A 114 7.47 13.65 12.88
C ALA A 114 6.34 12.61 12.77
N GLY A 115 5.22 13.01 12.16
CA GLY A 115 4.01 12.19 12.05
C GLY A 115 2.93 12.55 13.08
N PRO A 116 1.81 11.81 13.10
CA PRO A 116 1.47 10.69 12.22
C PRO A 116 1.21 11.15 10.78
N ILE A 117 1.72 10.41 9.80
CA ILE A 117 1.33 10.56 8.39
C ILE A 117 0.63 9.27 7.97
N GLU A 118 -0.52 9.38 7.32
CA GLU A 118 -1.18 8.22 6.74
C GLU A 118 -0.41 7.71 5.52
N SER A 119 -0.20 6.41 5.44
CA SER A 119 0.28 5.76 4.22
C SER A 119 -0.70 6.02 3.08
N ILE A 120 -0.22 6.53 1.94
CA ILE A 120 -1.06 6.71 0.74
C ILE A 120 -1.64 5.38 0.25
N PRO A 121 -2.80 5.36 -0.45
CA PRO A 121 -3.32 4.17 -1.12
C PRO A 121 -2.32 3.66 -2.17
N MET A 122 -1.98 2.36 -2.16
CA MET A 122 -0.82 1.83 -2.92
C MET A 122 0.51 2.53 -2.59
N GLY A 123 0.57 3.09 -1.40
CA GLY A 123 1.69 3.85 -0.93
C GLY A 123 2.93 3.01 -0.82
N TYR A 124 4.04 3.61 -1.23
CA TYR A 124 5.37 3.17 -0.88
C TYR A 124 5.42 3.01 0.65
N PHE A 125 5.18 1.79 1.13
CA PHE A 125 5.74 1.38 2.40
C PHE A 125 7.22 1.58 2.21
N ARG A 126 7.87 2.26 3.16
CA ARG A 126 9.30 2.53 2.97
C ARG A 126 10.09 1.23 2.83
N GLY A 127 9.52 0.04 3.07
CA GLY A 127 10.16 -1.26 2.85
C GLY A 127 9.47 -2.30 1.98
N ASP A 128 8.34 -2.03 1.29
CA ASP A 128 7.83 -3.02 0.33
C ASP A 128 6.97 -2.41 -0.79
N TYR A 129 7.24 -2.87 -2.00
CA TYR A 129 6.63 -2.45 -3.27
C TYR A 129 5.51 -3.42 -3.71
N GLY A 130 4.88 -4.11 -2.76
CA GLY A 130 3.78 -5.04 -3.00
C GLY A 130 2.43 -4.35 -3.23
N ASN A 131 1.58 -4.95 -4.07
CA ASN A 131 0.15 -4.61 -4.11
C ASN A 131 -0.53 -5.12 -2.81
N ASN A 132 -1.47 -4.34 -2.25
CA ASN A 132 -2.25 -4.62 -1.01
C ASN A 132 -1.57 -4.35 0.34
N ASN A 133 -0.75 -3.32 0.46
CA ASN A 133 -0.30 -2.89 1.78
C ASN A 133 -1.47 -2.32 2.62
N PRO A 134 -1.67 -2.77 3.87
CA PRO A 134 -2.73 -2.25 4.73
C PRO A 134 -2.46 -0.79 5.12
N PRO A 135 -3.49 0.03 5.38
CA PRO A 135 -3.30 1.40 5.84
C PRO A 135 -2.51 1.47 7.15
N ALA A 136 -1.55 2.39 7.22
CA ALA A 136 -0.66 2.59 8.35
C ALA A 136 -0.53 4.05 8.77
N TRP A 137 -0.20 4.25 10.04
CA TRP A 137 0.40 5.48 10.53
C TRP A 137 1.92 5.38 10.47
N ILE A 138 2.55 6.39 9.89
CA ILE A 138 4.00 6.49 9.71
C ILE A 138 4.53 7.60 10.63
N PHE A 139 5.61 7.28 11.34
CA PHE A 139 6.29 8.17 12.27
C PHE A 139 7.78 8.27 11.97
N GLY A 140 8.31 9.49 12.03
CA GLY A 140 9.75 9.75 12.04
C GLY A 140 10.24 9.80 13.48
N LEU A 141 11.33 9.08 13.76
CA LEU A 141 11.82 8.82 15.10
C LEU A 141 13.24 9.33 15.29
N ARG A 142 13.52 9.84 16.48
CA ARG A 142 14.88 10.23 16.90
C ARG A 142 15.26 9.50 18.17
N LEU A 143 16.47 8.94 18.19
CA LEU A 143 16.97 8.17 19.31
C LEU A 143 17.02 9.07 20.55
N SER A 144 16.41 8.61 21.63
CA SER A 144 16.47 9.30 22.92
C SER A 144 17.88 9.11 23.45
N ARG A 145 18.60 10.22 23.64
CA ARG A 145 19.85 10.24 24.40
C ARG A 145 19.43 10.31 25.85
N GLU A 146 19.42 9.16 26.52
CA GLU A 146 19.38 9.11 27.98
C GLU A 146 20.69 9.66 28.57
#